data_AF-A0A7S2VS24-F1
#
_entry.id   AF-A0A7S2VS24-F1
#
_cell.length_a   1.000
_cell.length_b   1.000
_cell.length_c   1.000
_cell.angle_alpha   90.00
_cell.angle_beta   90.00
_cell.angle_gamma   90.00
#
_symmetry.space_group_name_H-M   'P 1'
#
loop_
_entity.id
_entity.type
_entity.pdbx_description
1 polymer ?
#
loop_
_entity_poly.entity_id
_entity_poly.type
_entity_poly.pdbx_seq_one_letter_code
_entity_poly.pdbx_strand_id
1 'polypeptide(L)'
;ESGGVGCVVADSAALTAGATSEGLLPSIFVSIPSYRDPECQYTVLDLFRKARHPERVFVGICWQADRDEDACCFLLDLQECGDRVRTTFLHHSEARGPCYARALIQERLFRDEEYYFQLDSHYRMIHSWDEELVTQLGQCPSEKAVLTTYPSSYTLPDGYRPGDPDQAKLHPDTQPIIVCAREFGSPDGFLRTTGKVCQSECLGGSPAEGLFWAAGFAFSRGSVVREVPYDATLQDLFFGEEPAMAARLWTAGWDFYAPTKVIGYHLWTRKHRPVFREHASEAQRRRQADSQARVRSLLGVAVAEAREPAAETDAAGVVDVALAGAAEPRSAESSLGGLGGARALADYERFCGVSAAERRISLRAKRGGLRPTAFVDGDPANS
;
A
#
# COMPACT_ATOMS: atom_id res chain seq x y z
N GLU A 1 -65.75 -56.31 -0.61
CA GLU A 1 -66.15 -54.98 -1.09
C GLU A 1 -65.97 -53.96 0.04
N SER A 2 -65.52 -52.74 -0.29
CA SER A 2 -65.47 -51.50 0.54
C SER A 2 -64.79 -51.59 1.92
N GLY A 3 -63.63 -50.98 2.20
CA GLY A 3 -63.37 -49.52 2.29
C GLY A 3 -63.46 -49.09 3.78
N GLY A 4 -62.56 -48.39 4.44
CA GLY A 4 -61.39 -47.61 4.07
C GLY A 4 -61.42 -46.30 4.86
N VAL A 5 -60.82 -46.23 6.06
CA VAL A 5 -60.30 -44.99 6.70
C VAL A 5 -59.24 -45.43 7.73
N GLY A 6 -57.98 -45.03 7.52
CA GLY A 6 -56.88 -45.27 8.44
C GLY A 6 -55.86 -44.15 8.32
N CYS A 7 -55.83 -43.30 9.35
CA CYS A 7 -54.97 -42.14 9.51
C CYS A 7 -53.49 -42.53 9.48
N VAL A 8 -52.70 -41.93 8.59
CA VAL A 8 -51.23 -42.03 8.59
C VAL A 8 -50.68 -40.83 9.33
N VAL A 9 -50.18 -41.05 10.55
CA VAL A 9 -49.40 -40.09 11.31
C VAL A 9 -47.96 -40.20 10.81
N ALA A 10 -47.50 -39.19 10.07
CA ALA A 10 -46.09 -39.06 9.71
C ALA A 10 -45.38 -38.25 10.78
N ASP A 11 -44.41 -38.90 11.41
CA ASP A 11 -43.50 -38.38 12.42
C ASP A 11 -42.56 -37.34 11.76
N SER A 12 -42.77 -36.07 12.06
CA SER A 12 -41.85 -34.99 11.68
C SER A 12 -41.10 -34.56 12.93
N ALA A 13 -39.95 -35.20 13.13
CA ALA A 13 -38.94 -34.72 14.06
C ALA A 13 -38.47 -33.33 13.57
N ALA A 14 -39.02 -32.28 14.17
CA ALA A 14 -38.52 -30.93 14.05
C ALA A 14 -37.10 -30.90 14.66
N LEU A 15 -36.10 -31.04 13.80
CA LEU A 15 -34.74 -30.63 14.12
C LEU A 15 -34.77 -29.14 14.39
N THR A 16 -34.62 -28.81 15.67
CA THR A 16 -34.24 -27.52 16.19
C THR A 16 -33.12 -26.93 15.33
N ALA A 17 -33.48 -25.95 14.49
CA ALA A 17 -32.52 -25.02 13.92
C ALA A 17 -31.86 -24.32 15.11
N GLY A 18 -30.65 -24.77 15.44
CA GLY A 18 -29.78 -24.07 16.37
C GLY A 18 -29.61 -22.66 15.83
N ALA A 19 -30.00 -21.67 16.63
CA ALA A 19 -29.57 -20.31 16.45
C ALA A 19 -28.04 -20.32 16.41
N THR A 20 -27.47 -20.20 15.21
CA THR A 20 -26.06 -19.87 15.06
C THR A 20 -25.89 -18.52 15.72
N SER A 21 -25.00 -18.41 16.70
CA SER A 21 -24.51 -17.12 17.14
C SER A 21 -24.16 -16.32 15.88
N GLU A 22 -24.81 -15.19 15.63
CA GLU A 22 -24.38 -14.24 14.60
C GLU A 22 -22.97 -13.80 14.97
N GLY A 23 -21.97 -14.52 14.47
CA GLY A 23 -20.58 -14.22 14.71
C GLY A 23 -20.29 -12.88 14.07
N LEU A 24 -19.78 -11.94 14.87
CA LEU A 24 -19.32 -10.65 14.37
C LEU A 24 -18.35 -10.90 13.20
N LEU A 25 -18.65 -10.32 12.04
CA LEU A 25 -17.77 -10.43 10.87
C LEU A 25 -16.39 -9.84 11.21
N PRO A 26 -15.31 -10.39 10.65
CA PRO A 26 -13.98 -9.87 10.95
C PRO A 26 -13.82 -8.44 10.42
N SER A 27 -13.27 -7.57 11.27
CA SER A 27 -13.15 -6.14 11.02
C SER A 27 -12.05 -5.80 10.01
N ILE A 28 -12.24 -4.75 9.24
CA ILE A 28 -11.28 -4.18 8.30
C ILE A 28 -10.91 -2.77 8.75
N PHE A 29 -9.62 -2.51 8.97
CA PHE A 29 -9.10 -1.17 9.19
C PHE A 29 -8.48 -0.58 7.92
N VAL A 30 -9.07 0.50 7.41
CA VAL A 30 -8.61 1.23 6.23
C VAL A 30 -7.72 2.41 6.65
N SER A 31 -6.43 2.36 6.32
CA SER A 31 -5.44 3.38 6.65
C SER A 31 -5.25 4.37 5.50
N ILE A 32 -5.61 5.63 5.73
CA ILE A 32 -5.58 6.71 4.72
C ILE A 32 -4.72 7.90 5.20
N PRO A 33 -3.49 8.08 4.68
CA PRO A 33 -2.78 9.33 4.83
C PRO A 33 -3.33 10.38 3.85
N SER A 34 -3.72 11.56 4.35
CA SER A 34 -4.28 12.64 3.53
C SER A 34 -3.45 13.91 3.72
N TYR A 35 -2.91 14.45 2.63
CA TYR A 35 -2.17 15.72 2.63
C TYR A 35 -2.93 16.74 1.78
N ARG A 36 -3.62 17.67 2.45
CA ARG A 36 -4.40 18.76 1.83
C ARG A 36 -5.27 18.29 0.64
N ASP A 37 -5.94 17.14 0.79
CA ASP A 37 -6.65 16.48 -0.30
C ASP A 37 -8.17 16.54 -0.14
N PRO A 38 -8.88 17.33 -0.98
CA PRO A 38 -10.33 17.45 -0.89
C PRO A 38 -11.08 16.18 -1.29
N GLU A 39 -10.43 15.21 -1.94
CA GLU A 39 -11.08 13.95 -2.33
C GLU A 39 -11.18 12.94 -1.17
N CYS A 40 -10.45 13.15 -0.08
CA CYS A 40 -10.39 12.19 1.03
C CYS A 40 -11.76 11.95 1.68
N GLN A 41 -12.55 13.01 1.86
CA GLN A 41 -13.92 12.90 2.38
C GLN A 41 -14.82 12.06 1.47
N TYR A 42 -14.66 12.15 0.15
CA TYR A 42 -15.41 11.34 -0.80
C TYR A 42 -14.98 9.88 -0.78
N THR A 43 -13.67 9.62 -0.65
CA THR A 43 -13.15 8.26 -0.47
C THR A 43 -13.71 7.60 0.77
N VAL A 44 -13.78 8.32 1.90
CA VAL A 44 -14.36 7.80 3.15
C VAL A 44 -15.83 7.44 2.96
N LEU A 45 -16.64 8.37 2.41
CA LEU A 45 -18.06 8.08 2.18
C LEU A 45 -18.27 6.93 1.20
N ASP A 46 -17.47 6.86 0.14
CA ASP A 46 -17.56 5.81 -0.87
C ASP A 46 -17.24 4.43 -0.27
N LEU A 47 -16.20 4.34 0.58
CA LEU A 47 -15.86 3.11 1.32
C LEU A 47 -17.06 2.58 2.11
N PHE A 48 -17.76 3.44 2.86
CA PHE A 48 -18.93 3.02 3.65
C PHE A 48 -20.14 2.71 2.78
N ARG A 49 -20.46 3.58 1.81
CA ARG A 49 -21.66 3.42 0.95
C ARG A 49 -21.61 2.18 0.08
N LYS A 50 -20.40 1.77 -0.33
CA LYS A 50 -20.21 0.63 -1.23
C LYS A 50 -19.74 -0.63 -0.53
N ALA A 51 -19.45 -0.60 0.76
CA ALA A 51 -19.23 -1.83 1.52
C ALA A 51 -20.54 -2.62 1.61
N ARG A 52 -20.46 -3.95 1.46
CA ARG A 52 -21.59 -4.84 1.75
C ARG A 52 -21.89 -4.88 3.24
N HIS A 53 -20.83 -4.82 4.05
CA HIS A 53 -20.88 -4.85 5.51
C HIS A 53 -20.21 -3.60 6.09
N PRO A 54 -20.82 -2.40 5.98
CA PRO A 54 -20.22 -1.17 6.48
C PRO A 54 -19.91 -1.22 7.99
N GLU A 55 -20.60 -2.08 8.76
CA GLU A 55 -20.40 -2.28 10.19
C GLU A 55 -19.03 -2.86 10.56
N ARG A 56 -18.37 -3.58 9.65
CA ARG A 56 -17.02 -4.15 9.89
C ARG A 56 -15.90 -3.22 9.46
N VAL A 57 -16.22 -2.10 8.80
CA VAL A 57 -15.23 -1.17 8.25
C VAL A 57 -14.91 -0.07 9.27
N PHE A 58 -13.63 0.09 9.57
CA PHE A 58 -13.08 1.19 10.35
C PHE A 58 -12.10 1.96 9.47
N VAL A 59 -12.13 3.27 9.48
CA VAL A 59 -11.25 4.13 8.68
C VAL A 59 -10.38 4.97 9.59
N GLY A 60 -9.06 4.81 9.48
CA GLY A 60 -8.06 5.63 10.15
C GLY A 60 -7.48 6.66 9.21
N ILE A 61 -7.61 7.95 9.54
CA ILE A 61 -7.14 9.05 8.68
C ILE A 61 -6.07 9.86 9.41
N CYS A 62 -4.92 10.05 8.77
CA CYS A 62 -3.97 11.10 9.17
C CYS A 62 -4.18 12.32 8.27
N TRP A 63 -4.88 13.32 8.79
CA TRP A 63 -5.06 14.61 8.13
C TRP A 63 -3.79 15.45 8.33
N GLN A 64 -3.18 15.85 7.22
CA GLN A 64 -2.06 16.81 7.17
C GLN A 64 -2.56 18.05 6.42
N ALA A 65 -3.20 18.96 7.14
CA ALA A 65 -3.95 20.09 6.58
C ALA A 65 -3.95 21.26 7.57
N ASP A 66 -4.26 22.45 7.09
CA ASP A 66 -4.76 23.53 7.93
C ASP A 66 -6.30 23.59 7.79
N ARG A 67 -7.05 23.68 8.89
CA ARG A 67 -8.52 23.60 8.83
C ARG A 67 -9.16 24.83 8.20
N ASP A 68 -8.51 25.99 8.32
CA ASP A 68 -9.02 27.25 7.79
C ASP A 68 -8.60 27.40 6.32
N GLU A 69 -7.33 27.13 5.99
CA GLU A 69 -6.84 27.20 4.61
C GLU A 69 -7.37 26.06 3.72
N ASP A 70 -7.51 24.85 4.28
CA ASP A 70 -7.94 23.64 3.57
C ASP A 70 -9.37 23.23 3.94
N ALA A 71 -10.24 24.20 4.24
CA ALA A 71 -11.65 23.97 4.58
C ALA A 71 -12.38 23.10 3.52
N CYS A 72 -11.94 23.15 2.26
CA CYS A 72 -12.47 22.32 1.17
C CYS A 72 -12.30 20.80 1.39
N CYS A 73 -11.43 20.38 2.31
CA CYS A 73 -11.23 18.97 2.68
C CYS A 73 -12.27 18.43 3.67
N PHE A 74 -13.10 19.31 4.25
CA PHE A 74 -13.99 19.01 5.37
C PHE A 74 -15.43 19.49 5.13
N LEU A 75 -15.88 19.44 3.88
CA LEU A 75 -17.19 19.94 3.45
C LEU A 75 -18.31 18.91 3.58
N LEU A 76 -17.97 17.62 3.49
CA LEU A 76 -18.94 16.53 3.60
C LEU A 76 -19.07 16.07 5.06
N ASP A 77 -20.30 15.77 5.44
CA ASP A 77 -20.59 15.24 6.77
C ASP A 77 -20.20 13.75 6.85
N LEU A 78 -19.26 13.44 7.75
CA LEU A 78 -18.83 12.08 8.07
C LEU A 78 -19.45 11.57 9.39
N GLN A 79 -20.34 12.33 10.03
CA GLN A 79 -20.96 11.95 11.31
C GLN A 79 -21.76 10.65 11.22
N GLU A 80 -22.38 10.36 10.07
CA GLU A 80 -23.08 9.09 9.83
C GLU A 80 -22.15 7.87 9.98
N CYS A 81 -20.84 8.05 9.79
CA CYS A 81 -19.86 6.99 9.98
C CYS A 81 -19.54 6.73 11.47
N GLY A 82 -19.81 7.69 12.35
CA GLY A 82 -19.62 7.60 13.80
C GLY A 82 -18.20 7.22 14.23
N ASP A 83 -18.09 6.43 15.30
CA ASP A 83 -16.81 5.98 15.87
C ASP A 83 -15.98 5.05 14.96
N ARG A 84 -16.52 4.69 13.79
CA ARG A 84 -15.79 3.94 12.77
C ARG A 84 -14.80 4.81 12.00
N VAL A 85 -14.89 6.13 12.07
CA VAL A 85 -13.86 7.04 11.53
C VAL A 85 -13.00 7.55 12.68
N ARG A 86 -11.73 7.15 12.67
CA ARG A 86 -10.72 7.56 13.66
C ARG A 86 -9.72 8.47 12.96
N THR A 87 -9.36 9.57 13.59
CA THR A 87 -8.47 10.55 12.96
C THR A 87 -7.33 10.97 13.87
N THR A 88 -6.17 11.22 13.26
CA THR A 88 -5.09 12.03 13.83
C THR A 88 -4.90 13.23 12.91
N PHE A 89 -4.52 14.36 13.50
CA PHE A 89 -4.36 15.61 12.76
C PHE A 89 -2.95 16.16 12.95
N LEU A 90 -2.40 16.70 11.87
CA LEU A 90 -1.15 17.45 11.82
C LEU A 90 -1.39 18.70 10.99
N HIS A 91 -0.82 19.82 11.41
CA HIS A 91 -0.77 20.97 10.52
C HIS A 91 0.07 20.60 9.27
N HIS A 92 -0.29 21.09 8.08
CA HIS A 92 0.38 20.64 6.85
C HIS A 92 1.89 20.94 6.84
N SER A 93 2.35 21.99 7.54
CA SER A 93 3.78 22.30 7.70
C SER A 93 4.55 21.31 8.60
N GLU A 94 3.82 20.54 9.42
CA GLU A 94 4.37 19.48 10.28
C GLU A 94 4.43 18.13 9.56
N ALA A 95 3.83 18.00 8.38
CA ALA A 95 3.90 16.80 7.57
C ALA A 95 5.34 16.38 7.29
N ARG A 96 5.58 15.07 7.29
CA ARG A 96 6.90 14.45 7.03
C ARG A 96 6.80 13.33 6.00
N GLY A 97 5.87 13.45 5.07
CA GLY A 97 5.70 12.49 3.97
C GLY A 97 4.85 11.26 4.31
N PRO A 98 4.58 10.41 3.31
CA PRO A 98 3.63 9.29 3.40
C PRO A 98 4.04 8.24 4.43
N CYS A 99 5.32 7.87 4.51
CA CYS A 99 5.80 6.87 5.47
C CYS A 99 5.50 7.28 6.92
N TYR A 100 5.78 8.54 7.26
CA TYR A 100 5.49 9.09 8.58
C TYR A 100 3.99 9.11 8.88
N ALA A 101 3.18 9.60 7.94
CA ALA A 101 1.73 9.64 8.12
C ALA A 101 1.13 8.22 8.30
N ARG A 102 1.59 7.23 7.53
CA ARG A 102 1.18 5.83 7.67
C ARG A 102 1.61 5.24 9.02
N ALA A 103 2.82 5.54 9.49
CA ALA A 103 3.26 5.14 10.83
C ALA A 103 2.36 5.71 11.93
N LEU A 104 2.01 7.00 11.87
CA LEU A 104 1.11 7.62 12.85
C LEU A 104 -0.29 6.99 12.87
N ILE A 105 -0.81 6.58 11.71
CA ILE A 105 -2.10 5.87 11.64
C ILE A 105 -1.98 4.51 12.34
N GLN A 106 -0.93 3.75 12.04
CA GLN A 106 -0.69 2.45 12.67
C GLN A 106 -0.50 2.56 14.19
N GLU A 107 0.26 3.53 14.67
CA GLU A 107 0.55 3.71 16.10
C GLU A 107 -0.65 4.21 16.91
N ARG A 108 -1.49 5.08 16.32
CA ARG A 108 -2.52 5.81 17.08
C ARG A 108 -3.94 5.30 16.87
N LEU A 109 -4.22 4.72 15.70
CA LEU A 109 -5.59 4.52 15.23
C LEU A 109 -5.95 3.05 14.98
N PHE A 110 -4.99 2.22 14.60
CA PHE A 110 -5.18 0.77 14.46
C PHE A 110 -5.37 0.12 15.84
N ARG A 111 -6.36 -0.78 15.96
CA ARG A 111 -6.72 -1.45 17.23
C ARG A 111 -6.81 -2.96 17.05
N ASP A 112 -5.82 -3.51 16.34
CA ASP A 112 -5.71 -4.94 16.04
C ASP A 112 -6.91 -5.50 15.26
N GLU A 113 -7.52 -4.69 14.38
CA GLU A 113 -8.53 -5.19 13.44
C GLU A 113 -7.99 -6.37 12.61
N GLU A 114 -8.85 -7.36 12.33
CA GLU A 114 -8.46 -8.61 11.65
C GLU A 114 -7.77 -8.38 10.29
N TYR A 115 -8.23 -7.39 9.53
CA TYR A 115 -7.65 -7.02 8.25
C TYR A 115 -7.15 -5.57 8.25
N TYR A 116 -6.07 -5.33 7.53
CA TYR A 116 -5.50 -4.02 7.29
C TYR A 116 -5.53 -3.70 5.80
N PHE A 117 -6.15 -2.57 5.46
CA PHE A 117 -6.25 -2.06 4.11
C PHE A 117 -5.53 -0.72 4.00
N GLN A 118 -4.38 -0.70 3.35
CA GLN A 118 -3.67 0.52 3.04
C GLN A 118 -4.19 1.13 1.74
N LEU A 119 -4.57 2.40 1.80
CA LEU A 119 -5.15 3.13 0.66
C LEU A 119 -4.58 4.56 0.57
N ASP A 120 -4.58 5.16 -0.62
CA ASP A 120 -4.41 6.61 -0.76
C ASP A 120 -5.74 7.35 -0.54
N SER A 121 -5.68 8.67 -0.45
CA SER A 121 -6.80 9.55 -0.09
C SER A 121 -7.78 9.90 -1.23
N HIS A 122 -7.64 9.37 -2.44
CA HIS A 122 -8.49 9.73 -3.59
C HIS A 122 -8.84 8.49 -4.41
N TYR A 123 -9.68 7.67 -3.79
CA TYR A 123 -10.26 6.46 -4.34
C TYR A 123 -11.77 6.53 -4.51
N ARG A 124 -12.25 5.73 -5.46
CA ARG A 124 -13.62 5.22 -5.56
C ARG A 124 -13.57 3.71 -5.72
N MET A 125 -14.34 2.99 -4.92
CA MET A 125 -14.37 1.54 -4.84
C MET A 125 -15.49 0.97 -5.70
N ILE A 126 -15.38 -0.33 -6.00
CA ILE A 126 -16.51 -1.12 -6.50
C ILE A 126 -17.54 -1.37 -5.38
N HIS A 127 -18.76 -1.72 -5.75
CA HIS A 127 -19.74 -2.23 -4.78
C HIS A 127 -19.28 -3.56 -4.19
N SER A 128 -19.55 -3.77 -2.90
CA SER A 128 -19.14 -4.93 -2.11
C SER A 128 -17.62 -5.17 -2.06
N TRP A 129 -16.82 -4.10 -2.15
CA TRP A 129 -15.35 -4.18 -2.18
C TRP A 129 -14.76 -4.94 -0.98
N ASP A 130 -15.39 -4.81 0.18
CA ASP A 130 -14.96 -5.39 1.45
C ASP A 130 -15.06 -6.93 1.41
N GLU A 131 -16.14 -7.46 0.84
CA GLU A 131 -16.30 -8.90 0.67
C GLU A 131 -15.41 -9.44 -0.44
N GLU A 132 -15.28 -8.68 -1.53
CA GLU A 132 -14.42 -9.06 -2.64
C GLU A 132 -12.96 -9.21 -2.18
N LEU A 133 -12.44 -8.25 -1.40
CA LEU A 133 -11.07 -8.30 -0.88
C LEU A 133 -10.86 -9.46 0.09
N VAL A 134 -11.79 -9.69 1.03
CA VAL A 134 -11.70 -10.81 1.98
C VAL A 134 -11.75 -12.16 1.24
N THR A 135 -12.64 -12.29 0.25
CA THR A 135 -12.80 -13.50 -0.55
C THR A 135 -11.53 -13.79 -1.34
N GLN A 136 -11.00 -12.80 -2.06
CA GLN A 136 -9.78 -12.97 -2.85
C GLN A 136 -8.57 -13.25 -1.95
N LEU A 137 -8.45 -12.60 -0.80
CA LEU A 137 -7.34 -12.86 0.11
C LEU A 137 -7.36 -14.31 0.61
N GLY A 138 -8.55 -14.88 0.83
CA GLY A 138 -8.73 -16.29 1.19
C GLY A 138 -8.45 -17.29 0.06
N GLN A 139 -8.37 -16.83 -1.19
CA GLN A 139 -7.99 -17.64 -2.35
C GLN A 139 -6.48 -17.68 -2.58
N CYS A 140 -5.74 -16.75 -1.97
CA CYS A 140 -4.28 -16.76 -2.05
C CYS A 140 -3.72 -18.02 -1.35
N PRO A 141 -2.73 -18.70 -1.93
CA PRO A 141 -2.17 -19.93 -1.34
C PRO A 141 -1.29 -19.67 -0.10
N SER A 142 -0.90 -18.41 0.15
CA SER A 142 -0.10 -18.01 1.30
C SER A 142 -0.97 -17.55 2.46
N GLU A 143 -0.67 -18.01 3.68
CA GLU A 143 -1.31 -17.51 4.91
C GLU A 143 -0.96 -16.04 5.19
N LYS A 144 0.18 -15.57 4.69
CA LYS A 144 0.66 -14.18 4.78
C LYS A 144 0.55 -13.49 3.43
N ALA A 145 -0.63 -13.54 2.83
CA ALA A 145 -0.91 -12.87 1.57
C ALA A 145 -1.13 -11.35 1.74
N VAL A 146 -0.73 -10.60 0.72
CA VAL A 146 -1.07 -9.20 0.51
C VAL A 146 -1.64 -9.05 -0.90
N LEU A 147 -2.91 -8.67 -1.01
CA LEU A 147 -3.49 -8.22 -2.27
C LEU A 147 -3.02 -6.79 -2.54
N THR A 148 -2.28 -6.56 -3.62
CA THR A 148 -1.70 -5.26 -3.96
C THR A 148 -1.65 -5.04 -5.47
N THR A 149 -1.91 -3.80 -5.89
CA THR A 149 -1.92 -3.42 -7.30
C THR A 149 -1.77 -1.91 -7.46
N TYR A 150 -1.50 -1.44 -8.67
CA TYR A 150 -1.94 -0.10 -9.04
C TYR A 150 -3.40 -0.13 -9.49
N PRO A 151 -4.22 0.81 -9.02
CA PRO A 151 -5.64 0.88 -9.38
C PRO A 151 -5.85 1.39 -10.81
N SER A 152 -7.07 1.17 -11.31
CA SER A 152 -7.56 1.86 -12.50
C SER A 152 -7.80 3.35 -12.20
N SER A 153 -8.28 4.13 -13.17
CA SER A 153 -8.44 5.58 -13.02
C SER A 153 -9.90 6.01 -12.88
N TYR A 154 -10.15 7.11 -12.17
CA TYR A 154 -11.35 7.90 -12.38
C TYR A 154 -10.98 9.33 -12.77
N THR A 155 -11.92 10.03 -13.40
CA THR A 155 -11.78 11.44 -13.73
C THR A 155 -12.90 12.25 -13.08
N LEU A 156 -12.62 13.53 -12.83
CA LEU A 156 -13.62 14.51 -12.39
C LEU A 156 -13.98 15.41 -13.59
N PRO A 157 -15.24 15.83 -13.71
CA PRO A 157 -15.64 16.74 -14.78
C PRO A 157 -15.02 18.13 -14.62
N ASP A 158 -14.92 18.86 -15.74
CA ASP A 158 -14.53 20.27 -15.72
C ASP A 158 -15.51 21.08 -14.86
N GLY A 159 -14.97 21.97 -14.02
CA GLY A 159 -15.77 22.80 -13.12
C GLY A 159 -16.22 22.11 -11.82
N TYR A 160 -15.78 20.86 -11.56
CA TYR A 160 -15.95 20.20 -10.27
C TYR A 160 -15.51 21.08 -9.11
N ARG A 161 -16.31 21.12 -8.05
CA ARG A 161 -16.00 21.80 -6.78
C ARG A 161 -16.16 20.81 -5.63
N PRO A 162 -15.15 20.69 -4.74
CA PRO A 162 -15.34 19.98 -3.49
C PRO A 162 -16.58 20.49 -2.74
N GLY A 163 -17.34 19.57 -2.14
CA GLY A 163 -18.64 19.82 -1.51
C GLY A 163 -19.84 19.47 -2.38
N ASP A 164 -19.70 19.46 -3.71
CA ASP A 164 -20.76 19.01 -4.62
C ASP A 164 -20.98 17.49 -4.53
N PRO A 165 -22.13 16.94 -4.97
CA PRO A 165 -22.31 15.50 -5.08
C PRO A 165 -21.19 14.85 -5.88
N ASP A 166 -20.83 13.61 -5.53
CA ASP A 166 -19.74 12.90 -6.21
C ASP A 166 -20.05 12.69 -7.71
N GLN A 167 -19.19 13.23 -8.57
CA GLN A 167 -19.32 13.18 -10.03
C GLN A 167 -18.17 12.40 -10.69
N ALA A 168 -17.47 11.57 -9.93
CA ALA A 168 -16.39 10.73 -10.44
C ALA A 168 -16.87 9.84 -11.61
N LYS A 169 -16.16 9.91 -12.73
CA LYS A 169 -16.34 9.03 -13.90
C LYS A 169 -15.26 7.96 -13.88
N LEU A 170 -15.68 6.73 -13.58
CA LEU A 170 -14.79 5.58 -13.49
C LEU A 170 -14.35 5.14 -14.90
N HIS A 171 -13.10 4.74 -15.04
CA HIS A 171 -12.62 4.13 -16.28
C HIS A 171 -13.37 2.81 -16.52
N PRO A 172 -13.82 2.53 -17.77
CA PRO A 172 -14.67 1.36 -18.05
C PRO A 172 -13.92 0.03 -17.96
N ASP A 173 -12.58 0.04 -18.05
CA ASP A 173 -11.79 -1.17 -17.96
C ASP A 173 -11.75 -1.72 -16.52
N THR A 174 -12.15 -2.98 -16.39
CA THR A 174 -12.22 -3.74 -15.15
C THR A 174 -11.18 -4.87 -15.09
N GLN A 175 -10.33 -4.97 -16.11
CA GLN A 175 -9.28 -6.00 -16.21
C GLN A 175 -8.27 -5.88 -15.05
N PRO A 176 -7.70 -7.00 -14.59
CA PRO A 176 -6.68 -6.98 -13.54
C PRO A 176 -5.45 -6.19 -13.97
N ILE A 177 -4.79 -5.58 -13.00
CA ILE A 177 -3.58 -4.79 -13.22
C ILE A 177 -2.44 -5.43 -12.41
N ILE A 178 -1.30 -5.66 -13.06
CA ILE A 178 -0.13 -6.25 -12.43
C ILE A 178 0.93 -5.16 -12.25
N VAL A 179 1.57 -5.16 -11.08
CA VAL A 179 2.70 -4.27 -10.81
C VAL A 179 3.95 -4.83 -11.50
N CYS A 180 4.57 -4.01 -12.35
CA CYS A 180 5.77 -4.32 -13.11
C CYS A 180 6.89 -3.34 -12.79
N ALA A 181 8.14 -3.77 -12.91
CA ALA A 181 9.29 -2.87 -12.85
C ALA A 181 9.38 -2.02 -14.13
N ARG A 182 9.62 -0.72 -13.98
CA ARG A 182 9.79 0.23 -15.10
C ARG A 182 11.25 0.59 -15.31
N GLU A 183 11.83 1.31 -14.34
CA GLU A 183 13.19 1.86 -14.42
C GLU A 183 13.74 2.16 -13.03
N PHE A 184 15.03 2.47 -12.93
CA PHE A 184 15.58 3.14 -11.75
C PHE A 184 15.53 4.65 -11.97
N GLY A 185 14.91 5.38 -11.04
CA GLY A 185 14.73 6.82 -11.14
C GLY A 185 16.05 7.59 -11.04
N SER A 186 16.14 8.74 -11.71
CA SER A 186 17.24 9.68 -11.58
C SER A 186 16.74 10.98 -10.92
N PRO A 187 17.47 11.59 -9.96
CA PRO A 187 18.79 11.19 -9.45
C PRO A 187 18.75 10.21 -8.25
N ASP A 188 17.58 9.92 -7.66
CA ASP A 188 17.50 9.20 -6.39
C ASP A 188 17.93 7.72 -6.46
N GLY A 189 17.84 7.09 -7.63
CA GLY A 189 18.31 5.72 -7.87
C GLY A 189 17.40 4.62 -7.34
N PHE A 190 16.16 4.90 -6.94
CA PHE A 190 15.21 3.86 -6.50
C PHE A 190 14.43 3.26 -7.67
N LEU A 191 14.04 2.00 -7.53
CA LEU A 191 13.16 1.33 -8.48
C LEU A 191 11.84 2.09 -8.62
N ARG A 192 11.38 2.24 -9.85
CA ARG A 192 10.05 2.71 -10.22
C ARG A 192 9.27 1.55 -10.77
N THR A 193 8.04 1.42 -10.29
CA THR A 193 7.06 0.44 -10.74
C THR A 193 5.95 1.10 -11.54
N THR A 194 5.21 0.29 -12.28
CA THR A 194 4.08 0.73 -13.10
C THR A 194 3.01 -0.36 -13.14
N GLY A 195 1.75 0.03 -13.34
CA GLY A 195 0.64 -0.90 -13.52
C GLY A 195 0.52 -1.28 -14.99
N LYS A 196 0.35 -2.57 -15.28
CA LYS A 196 0.10 -3.07 -16.63
C LYS A 196 -1.19 -3.87 -16.63
N VAL A 197 -2.10 -3.52 -17.53
CA VAL A 197 -3.40 -4.19 -17.67
C VAL A 197 -3.18 -5.58 -18.26
N CYS A 198 -3.80 -6.58 -17.63
CA CYS A 198 -3.69 -7.98 -18.01
C CYS A 198 -5.04 -8.57 -18.40
N GLN A 199 -5.04 -9.52 -19.32
CA GLN A 199 -6.21 -10.30 -19.69
C GLN A 199 -6.59 -11.24 -18.54
N SER A 200 -7.79 -11.10 -18.01
CA SER A 200 -8.29 -11.89 -16.88
C SER A 200 -8.21 -13.40 -17.13
N GLU A 201 -8.42 -13.83 -18.37
CA GLU A 201 -8.37 -15.23 -18.82
C GLU A 201 -6.95 -15.82 -18.67
N CYS A 202 -5.93 -14.98 -18.80
CA CYS A 202 -4.53 -15.39 -18.63
C CYS A 202 -4.12 -15.55 -17.16
N LEU A 203 -4.91 -15.04 -16.21
CA LEU A 203 -4.59 -15.08 -14.77
C LEU A 203 -5.27 -16.23 -14.03
N GLY A 204 -6.09 -17.05 -14.70
CA GLY A 204 -6.61 -18.29 -14.13
C GLY A 204 -7.68 -18.11 -13.05
N GLY A 205 -8.33 -16.94 -12.98
CA GLY A 205 -9.53 -16.72 -12.14
C GLY A 205 -9.29 -16.62 -10.62
N SER A 206 -8.03 -16.63 -10.18
CA SER A 206 -7.63 -16.42 -8.77
C SER A 206 -6.53 -15.36 -8.70
N PRO A 207 -6.27 -14.74 -7.53
CA PRO A 207 -5.26 -13.71 -7.41
C PRO A 207 -3.89 -14.19 -7.91
N ALA A 208 -3.31 -13.45 -8.87
CA ALA A 208 -2.06 -13.84 -9.50
C ALA A 208 -0.86 -13.45 -8.64
N GLU A 209 0.20 -14.27 -8.61
CA GLU A 209 1.45 -13.94 -7.91
C GLU A 209 2.02 -12.61 -8.43
N GLY A 210 2.25 -11.68 -7.50
CA GLY A 210 2.88 -10.40 -7.74
C GLY A 210 4.35 -10.42 -7.32
N LEU A 211 5.18 -9.64 -8.04
CA LEU A 211 6.60 -9.49 -7.69
C LEU A 211 6.89 -8.26 -6.83
N PHE A 212 5.99 -7.30 -6.82
CA PHE A 212 6.18 -5.99 -6.20
C PHE A 212 4.93 -5.61 -5.42
N TRP A 213 5.12 -4.68 -4.50
CA TRP A 213 4.08 -4.14 -3.64
C TRP A 213 3.87 -2.66 -3.95
N ALA A 214 2.60 -2.22 -4.00
CA ALA A 214 2.21 -0.85 -4.29
C ALA A 214 1.60 -0.19 -3.04
N ALA A 215 2.11 0.98 -2.66
CA ALA A 215 1.74 1.61 -1.40
C ALA A 215 0.31 2.16 -1.38
N GLY A 216 -0.20 2.55 -2.55
CA GLY A 216 -1.52 3.16 -2.67
C GLY A 216 -2.68 2.17 -2.59
N PHE A 217 -2.43 0.87 -2.64
CA PHE A 217 -3.44 -0.20 -2.52
C PHE A 217 -2.78 -1.49 -2.02
N ALA A 218 -3.00 -1.83 -0.75
CA ALA A 218 -2.54 -3.10 -0.19
C ALA A 218 -3.47 -3.62 0.91
N PHE A 219 -4.07 -4.80 0.70
CA PHE A 219 -4.99 -5.45 1.62
C PHE A 219 -4.39 -6.76 2.16
N SER A 220 -4.43 -6.97 3.47
CA SER A 220 -3.80 -8.11 4.14
C SER A 220 -4.41 -8.37 5.51
N ARG A 221 -3.95 -9.41 6.22
CA ARG A 221 -4.24 -9.59 7.65
C ARG A 221 -3.63 -8.44 8.46
N GLY A 222 -4.32 -8.02 9.52
CA GLY A 222 -3.89 -6.95 10.40
C GLY A 222 -2.58 -7.21 11.14
N SER A 223 -2.17 -8.47 11.27
CA SER A 223 -0.86 -8.84 11.83
C SER A 223 0.33 -8.20 11.09
N VAL A 224 0.15 -7.78 9.82
CA VAL A 224 1.17 -7.06 9.06
C VAL A 224 1.66 -5.81 9.78
N VAL A 225 0.78 -5.13 10.52
CA VAL A 225 1.12 -3.88 11.24
C VAL A 225 2.08 -4.17 12.39
N ARG A 226 1.92 -5.32 13.07
CA ARG A 226 2.80 -5.72 14.18
C ARG A 226 4.10 -6.33 13.69
N GLU A 227 4.06 -7.09 12.59
CA GLU A 227 5.22 -7.79 12.05
C GLU A 227 6.13 -6.87 11.22
N VAL A 228 5.53 -5.98 10.43
CA VAL A 228 6.23 -5.10 9.49
C VAL A 228 5.65 -3.67 9.57
N PRO A 229 5.74 -3.00 10.73
CA PRO A 229 5.23 -1.64 10.90
C PRO A 229 5.95 -0.66 9.97
N TYR A 230 5.29 0.45 9.65
CA TYR A 230 5.96 1.60 9.03
C TYR A 230 7.05 2.16 9.95
N ASP A 231 8.18 2.54 9.35
CA ASP A 231 9.24 3.24 10.06
C ASP A 231 8.96 4.75 10.04
N ALA A 232 8.52 5.28 11.18
CA ALA A 232 8.25 6.70 11.37
C ALA A 232 9.50 7.60 11.18
N THR A 233 10.71 7.01 11.20
CA THR A 233 11.93 7.76 10.95
C THR A 233 12.14 8.06 9.48
N LEU A 234 11.50 7.36 8.54
CA LEU A 234 11.56 7.56 7.08
C LEU A 234 10.81 8.84 6.64
N GLN A 235 11.19 9.97 7.22
CA GLN A 235 10.64 11.29 6.99
C GLN A 235 11.06 11.84 5.63
N ASP A 236 10.14 12.55 4.98
CA ASP A 236 10.30 13.19 3.67
C ASP A 236 10.67 12.20 2.53
N LEU A 237 10.52 10.90 2.78
CA LEU A 237 10.68 9.83 1.79
C LEU A 237 9.40 9.66 0.98
N PHE A 238 9.54 9.57 -0.34
CA PHE A 238 8.44 9.23 -1.24
C PHE A 238 8.91 8.17 -2.23
N PHE A 239 9.94 8.49 -3.03
CA PHE A 239 10.62 7.47 -3.83
C PHE A 239 11.56 6.69 -2.93
N GLY A 240 11.39 5.38 -2.89
CA GLY A 240 12.08 4.47 -1.97
C GLY A 240 11.14 3.72 -1.02
N GLU A 241 9.94 4.25 -0.74
CA GLU A 241 8.95 3.60 0.14
C GLU A 241 8.55 2.21 -0.36
N GLU A 242 8.04 2.12 -1.59
CA GLU A 242 7.56 0.86 -2.17
C GLU A 242 8.64 -0.24 -2.20
N PRO A 243 9.86 -0.01 -2.75
CA PRO A 243 10.88 -1.06 -2.72
C PRO A 243 11.35 -1.42 -1.31
N ALA A 244 11.41 -0.45 -0.38
CA ALA A 244 11.77 -0.72 1.01
C ALA A 244 10.72 -1.60 1.70
N MET A 245 9.44 -1.23 1.61
CA MET A 245 8.34 -1.99 2.21
C MET A 245 8.20 -3.37 1.57
N ALA A 246 8.34 -3.47 0.25
CA ALA A 246 8.29 -4.76 -0.44
C ALA A 246 9.41 -5.71 0.05
N ALA A 247 10.64 -5.20 0.18
CA ALA A 247 11.75 -5.99 0.72
C ALA A 247 11.49 -6.43 2.17
N ARG A 248 10.99 -5.54 3.03
CA ARG A 248 10.69 -5.84 4.43
C ARG A 248 9.56 -6.87 4.57
N LEU A 249 8.45 -6.67 3.86
CA LEU A 249 7.32 -7.60 3.83
C LEU A 249 7.75 -8.99 3.34
N TRP A 250 8.46 -9.03 2.21
CA TRP A 250 8.88 -10.30 1.62
C TRP A 250 9.87 -11.02 2.54
N THR A 251 10.90 -10.34 3.05
CA THR A 251 11.85 -10.97 3.99
C THR A 251 11.21 -11.38 5.33
N ALA A 252 10.04 -10.84 5.69
CA ALA A 252 9.22 -11.26 6.84
C ALA A 252 8.24 -12.42 6.53
N GLY A 253 8.22 -12.92 5.30
CA GLY A 253 7.39 -14.06 4.89
C GLY A 253 6.05 -13.69 4.25
N TRP A 254 5.82 -12.42 3.92
CA TRP A 254 4.60 -11.98 3.22
C TRP A 254 4.71 -12.09 1.70
N ASP A 255 3.67 -12.58 1.05
CA ASP A 255 3.62 -12.81 -0.40
C ASP A 255 2.64 -11.85 -1.08
N PHE A 256 2.99 -11.37 -2.27
CA PHE A 256 2.20 -10.38 -3.00
C PHE A 256 1.33 -11.06 -4.05
N TYR A 257 0.09 -10.60 -4.17
CA TYR A 257 -0.85 -11.06 -5.18
C TYR A 257 -1.61 -9.89 -5.78
N ALA A 258 -1.84 -9.91 -7.08
CA ALA A 258 -2.73 -8.95 -7.72
C ALA A 258 -4.17 -9.44 -7.66
N PRO A 259 -5.14 -8.55 -7.38
CA PRO A 259 -6.55 -8.89 -7.48
C PRO A 259 -6.94 -9.37 -8.89
N THR A 260 -7.99 -10.17 -8.97
CA THR A 260 -8.50 -10.75 -10.24
C THR A 260 -9.19 -9.74 -11.15
N LYS A 261 -9.51 -8.55 -10.64
CA LYS A 261 -10.19 -7.45 -11.32
C LYS A 261 -9.89 -6.12 -10.62
N VAL A 262 -10.29 -5.01 -11.25
CA VAL A 262 -10.24 -3.69 -10.60
C VAL A 262 -11.15 -3.67 -9.37
N ILE A 263 -10.58 -3.33 -8.21
CA ILE A 263 -11.31 -3.16 -6.94
C ILE A 263 -11.53 -1.67 -6.60
N GLY A 264 -10.60 -0.83 -7.02
CA GLY A 264 -10.64 0.60 -6.77
C GLY A 264 -10.08 1.40 -7.94
N TYR A 265 -10.56 2.62 -8.05
CA TYR A 265 -10.20 3.61 -9.05
C TYR A 265 -9.57 4.80 -8.35
N HIS A 266 -8.51 5.33 -8.92
CA HIS A 266 -7.70 6.40 -8.33
C HIS A 266 -7.70 7.66 -9.19
N LEU A 267 -7.68 8.82 -8.54
CA LEU A 267 -7.51 10.10 -9.22
C LEU A 267 -6.02 10.37 -9.47
N TRP A 268 -5.51 9.93 -10.61
CA TRP A 268 -4.09 10.07 -10.95
C TRP A 268 -3.67 11.51 -11.26
N THR A 269 -4.61 12.35 -11.71
CA THR A 269 -4.34 13.79 -11.88
C THR A 269 -4.08 14.42 -10.52
N ARG A 270 -3.10 15.33 -10.48
CA ARG A 270 -2.75 16.07 -9.25
C ARG A 270 -3.19 17.53 -9.28
N LYS A 271 -3.85 17.96 -10.35
CA LYS A 271 -4.22 19.38 -10.56
C LYS A 271 -5.17 19.93 -9.49
N HIS A 272 -5.85 19.07 -8.74
CA HIS A 272 -6.85 19.44 -7.74
C HIS A 272 -6.27 19.74 -6.36
N ARG A 273 -4.99 19.45 -6.09
CA ARG A 273 -4.39 19.62 -4.76
C ARG A 273 -2.90 20.00 -4.79
N PRO A 274 -2.39 20.68 -3.75
CA PRO A 274 -0.94 20.82 -3.55
C PRO A 274 -0.25 19.46 -3.39
N VAL A 275 1.02 19.37 -3.77
CA VAL A 275 1.83 18.17 -3.56
C VAL A 275 2.83 18.42 -2.44
N PHE A 276 2.96 17.49 -1.50
CA PHE A 276 3.88 17.57 -0.35
C PHE A 276 5.31 18.03 -0.70
N ARG A 277 5.78 17.76 -1.92
CA ARG A 277 7.13 18.11 -2.41
C ARG A 277 7.34 19.60 -2.73
N GLU A 278 6.30 20.43 -2.74
CA GLU A 278 6.38 21.80 -3.27
C GLU A 278 7.06 22.81 -2.32
N HIS A 279 7.48 22.38 -1.12
CA HIS A 279 8.24 23.22 -0.19
C HIS A 279 9.42 22.42 0.34
N ALA A 280 10.64 22.72 -0.14
CA ALA A 280 11.85 22.08 0.35
C ALA A 280 12.71 23.11 1.11
N SER A 281 12.46 23.23 2.41
CA SER A 281 13.44 23.79 3.34
C SER A 281 14.72 22.94 3.35
N GLU A 282 15.82 23.51 3.81
CA GLU A 282 17.07 22.75 3.98
C GLU A 282 16.91 21.56 4.93
N ALA A 283 16.12 21.74 6.00
CA ALA A 283 15.80 20.68 6.95
C ALA A 283 15.06 19.49 6.28
N GLN A 284 14.11 19.76 5.39
CA GLN A 284 13.41 18.70 4.64
C GLN A 284 14.35 17.96 3.69
N ARG A 285 15.24 18.68 2.99
CA ARG A 285 16.25 18.05 2.13
C ARG A 285 17.16 17.11 2.92
N ARG A 286 17.60 17.53 4.11
CA ARG A 286 18.44 16.71 4.98
C ARG A 286 17.72 15.43 5.43
N ARG A 287 16.50 15.56 5.95
CA ARG A 287 15.70 14.38 6.37
C ARG A 287 15.40 13.43 5.22
N GLN A 288 15.11 13.98 4.03
CA GLN A 288 14.95 13.15 2.84
C GLN A 288 16.24 12.41 2.51
N ALA A 289 17.39 13.07 2.49
CA ALA A 289 18.68 12.44 2.24
C ALA A 289 18.97 11.32 3.26
N ASP A 290 18.73 11.56 4.56
CA ASP A 290 18.90 10.58 5.63
C ASP A 290 17.99 9.35 5.43
N SER A 291 16.71 9.58 5.09
CA SER A 291 15.77 8.50 4.77
C SER A 291 16.18 7.71 3.54
N GLN A 292 16.63 8.37 2.48
CA GLN A 292 17.12 7.68 1.29
C GLN A 292 18.40 6.89 1.59
N ALA A 293 19.32 7.40 2.40
CA ALA A 293 20.53 6.69 2.81
C ALA A 293 20.19 5.42 3.60
N ARG A 294 19.24 5.50 4.55
CA ARG A 294 18.73 4.32 5.27
C ARG A 294 18.12 3.28 4.34
N VAL A 295 17.28 3.69 3.39
CA VAL A 295 16.68 2.76 2.43
C VAL A 295 17.74 2.13 1.52
N ARG A 296 18.75 2.89 1.08
CA ARG A 296 19.87 2.31 0.30
C ARG A 296 20.61 1.26 1.10
N SER A 297 20.93 1.54 2.36
CA SER A 297 21.56 0.58 3.27
C SER A 297 20.69 -0.66 3.48
N LEU A 298 19.39 -0.49 3.70
CA LEU A 298 18.42 -1.59 3.84
C LEU A 298 18.37 -2.49 2.60
N LEU A 299 18.43 -1.89 1.41
CA LEU A 299 18.39 -2.60 0.12
C LEU A 299 19.76 -3.09 -0.36
N GLY A 300 20.81 -3.03 0.48
CA GLY A 300 22.14 -3.49 0.12
C GLY A 300 22.82 -2.66 -0.98
N VAL A 301 22.36 -1.44 -1.23
CA VAL A 301 22.97 -0.51 -2.18
C VAL A 301 24.07 0.26 -1.45
N ALA A 302 25.32 0.06 -1.86
CA ALA A 302 26.44 0.85 -1.35
C ALA A 302 26.14 2.35 -1.55
N VAL A 303 26.13 3.11 -0.47
CA VAL A 303 26.08 4.57 -0.56
C VAL A 303 27.43 4.99 -1.10
N ALA A 304 27.49 5.45 -2.35
CA ALA A 304 28.68 6.13 -2.84
C ALA A 304 28.93 7.28 -1.87
N GLU A 305 30.06 7.25 -1.17
CA GLU A 305 30.48 8.37 -0.32
C GLU A 305 30.39 9.62 -1.18
N ALA A 306 29.60 10.60 -0.73
CA ALA A 306 29.62 11.92 -1.32
C ALA A 306 31.06 12.42 -1.16
N ARG A 307 31.84 12.36 -2.25
CA ARG A 307 33.08 13.12 -2.33
C ARG A 307 32.65 14.59 -2.28
N GLU A 308 32.72 15.16 -1.08
CA GLU A 308 32.91 16.60 -0.92
C GLU A 308 34.00 17.01 -1.94
N PRO A 309 33.79 18.04 -2.77
CA PRO A 309 34.87 18.54 -3.61
C PRO A 309 36.01 18.93 -2.68
N ALA A 310 37.13 18.23 -2.79
CA ALA A 310 38.31 18.47 -1.99
C ALA A 310 38.67 19.95 -2.13
N ALA A 311 38.60 20.69 -1.02
CA ALA A 311 39.26 21.97 -0.93
C ALA A 311 40.75 21.72 -1.16
N GLU A 312 41.31 22.34 -2.19
CA GLU A 312 42.75 22.45 -2.35
C GLU A 312 43.29 23.19 -1.12
N THR A 313 43.89 22.43 -0.20
CA THR A 313 44.76 22.99 0.82
C THR A 313 46.17 22.56 0.50
N ASP A 314 46.97 23.56 0.12
CA ASP A 314 48.39 23.44 -0.07
C ASP A 314 49.12 23.00 1.23
N ALA A 315 50.07 22.10 1.00
CA ALA A 315 51.35 21.93 1.70
C ALA A 315 51.40 21.48 3.19
N ALA A 316 52.03 20.31 3.32
CA ALA A 316 53.06 19.92 4.30
C ALA A 316 52.63 19.42 5.69
N GLY A 317 52.98 18.16 5.97
CA GLY A 317 53.11 17.65 7.33
C GLY A 317 52.92 16.14 7.44
N VAL A 318 54.03 15.40 7.48
CA VAL A 318 54.10 13.95 7.77
C VAL A 318 53.66 13.67 9.21
N VAL A 319 52.83 12.64 9.44
CA VAL A 319 53.00 11.67 10.53
C VAL A 319 52.24 10.37 10.24
N ASP A 320 52.97 9.28 10.39
CA ASP A 320 52.60 7.87 10.26
C ASP A 320 52.09 7.36 11.62
N VAL A 321 50.93 6.69 11.70
CA VAL A 321 50.65 5.62 12.71
C VAL A 321 49.55 4.69 12.18
N ALA A 322 49.91 3.43 11.95
CA ALA A 322 49.01 2.31 11.74
C ALA A 322 48.23 1.95 13.03
N LEU A 323 46.96 1.53 12.90
CA LEU A 323 46.37 0.50 13.76
C LEU A 323 45.12 -0.11 13.13
N ALA A 324 45.23 -1.41 12.88
CA ALA A 324 44.14 -2.30 12.52
C ALA A 324 43.09 -2.37 13.63
N GLY A 325 41.83 -2.44 13.22
CA GLY A 325 40.70 -2.76 14.09
C GLY A 325 39.55 -3.26 13.22
N ALA A 326 39.53 -4.56 12.96
CA ALA A 326 38.36 -5.24 12.43
C ALA A 326 37.22 -5.06 13.43
N ALA A 327 36.22 -4.26 13.08
CA ALA A 327 35.01 -4.15 13.87
C ALA A 327 34.16 -5.40 13.62
N GLU A 328 34.06 -6.25 14.63
CA GLU A 328 33.11 -7.36 14.67
C GLU A 328 31.67 -6.87 14.48
N PRO A 329 30.79 -7.69 13.87
CA PRO A 329 29.41 -7.32 13.63
C PRO A 329 28.70 -7.15 14.98
N ARG A 330 28.29 -5.91 15.27
CA ARG A 330 27.43 -5.62 16.41
C ARG A 330 26.14 -6.44 16.27
N SER A 331 25.86 -7.16 17.35
CA SER A 331 24.69 -7.98 17.61
C SER A 331 23.38 -7.33 17.19
N ALA A 332 22.48 -8.16 16.67
CA ALA A 332 21.10 -7.86 16.30
C ALA A 332 20.34 -7.08 17.38
N GLU A 333 20.34 -5.76 17.28
CA GLU A 333 19.21 -4.98 17.73
C GLU A 333 18.08 -5.22 16.73
N SER A 334 16.98 -5.77 17.22
CA SER A 334 15.66 -5.80 16.58
C SER A 334 15.22 -4.35 16.31
N SER A 335 15.79 -3.71 15.29
CA SER A 335 15.47 -2.34 14.94
C SER A 335 14.12 -2.32 14.24
N LEU A 336 13.15 -1.65 14.85
CA LEU A 336 11.94 -1.16 14.19
C LEU A 336 12.37 -0.53 12.84
N GLY A 337 12.06 -1.17 11.72
CA GLY A 337 12.45 -0.71 10.38
C GLY A 337 13.37 -1.65 9.58
N GLY A 338 13.92 -2.71 10.18
CA GLY A 338 14.78 -3.68 9.50
C GLY A 338 14.07 -4.63 8.52
N LEU A 339 14.86 -5.44 7.83
CA LEU A 339 14.39 -6.60 7.04
C LEU A 339 13.88 -7.70 7.99
N GLY A 340 12.96 -8.53 7.49
CA GLY A 340 12.51 -9.73 8.21
C GLY A 340 13.54 -10.87 8.18
N GLY A 341 13.38 -11.83 9.09
CA GLY A 341 14.27 -12.98 9.23
C GLY A 341 13.80 -14.28 8.55
N ALA A 342 12.65 -14.27 7.87
CA ALA A 342 12.07 -15.48 7.28
C ALA A 342 12.71 -15.86 5.95
N ARG A 343 13.17 -14.87 5.16
CA ARG A 343 13.80 -15.07 3.85
C ARG A 343 14.90 -14.05 3.63
N ALA A 344 15.95 -14.39 2.88
CA ALA A 344 17.06 -13.46 2.63
C ALA A 344 16.71 -12.41 1.57
N LEU A 345 17.24 -11.19 1.71
CA LEU A 345 17.05 -10.12 0.71
C LEU A 345 17.54 -10.53 -0.69
N ALA A 346 18.69 -11.21 -0.76
CA ALA A 346 19.23 -11.71 -2.03
C ALA A 346 18.28 -12.69 -2.73
N ASP A 347 17.43 -13.40 -1.98
CA ASP A 347 16.42 -14.29 -2.54
C ASP A 347 15.26 -13.49 -3.11
N TYR A 348 14.87 -12.38 -2.46
CA TYR A 348 13.88 -11.46 -3.00
C TYR A 348 14.35 -10.82 -4.31
N GLU A 349 15.60 -10.35 -4.39
CA GLU A 349 16.17 -9.79 -5.62
C GLU A 349 16.16 -10.80 -6.77
N ARG A 350 16.49 -12.07 -6.50
CA ARG A 350 16.38 -13.15 -7.50
C ARG A 350 14.93 -13.44 -7.88
N PHE A 351 14.02 -13.47 -6.89
CA PHE A 351 12.60 -13.73 -7.09
C PHE A 351 11.92 -12.66 -7.96
N CYS A 352 12.08 -11.38 -7.60
CA CYS A 352 11.48 -10.27 -8.34
C CYS A 352 12.27 -9.91 -9.61
N GLY A 353 13.53 -10.37 -9.71
CA GLY A 353 14.37 -10.16 -10.88
C GLY A 353 14.92 -8.75 -10.99
N VAL A 354 15.16 -8.08 -9.85
CA VAL A 354 15.75 -6.74 -9.75
C VAL A 354 16.99 -6.82 -8.87
N SER A 355 18.11 -6.24 -9.33
CA SER A 355 19.29 -5.99 -8.50
C SER A 355 19.37 -4.50 -8.22
N ALA A 356 19.20 -4.11 -6.95
CA ALA A 356 19.24 -2.70 -6.56
C ALA A 356 20.68 -2.15 -6.65
N ALA A 357 21.67 -2.95 -6.25
CA ALA A 357 23.08 -2.58 -6.28
C ALA A 357 23.60 -2.36 -7.71
N GLU A 358 23.24 -3.25 -8.65
CA GLU A 358 23.64 -3.14 -10.06
C GLU A 358 22.71 -2.23 -10.87
N ARG A 359 21.60 -1.76 -10.28
CA ARG A 359 20.50 -1.05 -10.96
C ARG A 359 20.01 -1.80 -12.20
N ARG A 360 19.85 -3.11 -12.08
CA ARG A 360 19.47 -4.01 -13.18
C ARG A 360 18.04 -4.51 -13.02
N ILE A 361 17.27 -4.49 -14.11
CA ILE A 361 15.89 -4.99 -14.20
C ILE A 361 15.85 -6.11 -15.25
N SER A 362 15.42 -7.31 -14.85
CA SER A 362 15.24 -8.45 -15.76
C SER A 362 13.92 -8.38 -16.55
N LEU A 363 13.77 -9.22 -17.58
CA LEU A 363 12.49 -9.39 -18.27
C LEU A 363 11.37 -9.89 -17.35
N ARG A 364 11.69 -10.75 -16.36
CA ARG A 364 10.73 -11.20 -15.35
C ARG A 364 10.16 -10.01 -14.57
N ALA A 365 11.03 -9.12 -14.12
CA ALA A 365 10.66 -7.90 -13.41
C ALA A 365 9.82 -6.96 -14.29
N LYS A 366 10.23 -6.72 -15.54
CA LYS A 366 9.49 -5.87 -16.49
C LYS A 366 8.09 -6.41 -16.78
N ARG A 367 7.90 -7.72 -16.74
CA ARG A 367 6.62 -8.41 -17.01
C ARG A 367 5.88 -8.83 -15.75
N GLY A 368 6.28 -8.37 -14.56
CA GLY A 368 5.59 -8.73 -13.31
C GLY A 368 5.43 -10.23 -13.09
N GLY A 369 6.36 -11.06 -13.59
CA GLY A 369 6.30 -12.51 -13.49
C GLY A 369 5.48 -13.24 -14.55
N LEU A 370 4.79 -12.51 -15.44
CA LEU A 370 3.87 -13.08 -16.43
C LEU A 370 4.49 -13.26 -17.82
N ARG A 371 3.78 -14.01 -18.67
CA ARG A 371 4.12 -14.16 -20.10
C ARG A 371 3.72 -12.90 -20.87
N PRO A 372 4.42 -12.57 -21.98
CA PRO A 372 4.09 -11.41 -22.81
C PRO A 372 2.63 -11.33 -23.27
N THR A 373 2.01 -12.48 -23.56
CA THR A 373 0.64 -12.58 -24.07
C THR A 373 -0.42 -12.26 -23.02
N ALA A 374 -0.05 -12.15 -21.74
CA ALA A 374 -0.99 -11.83 -20.68
C ALA A 374 -1.39 -10.34 -20.67
N PHE A 375 -0.66 -9.47 -21.37
CA PHE A 375 -0.85 -8.02 -21.32
C PHE A 375 -1.72 -7.52 -22.46
N VAL A 376 -2.65 -6.61 -22.15
CA VAL A 376 -3.59 -6.04 -23.14
C VAL A 376 -2.86 -5.17 -24.17
N ASP A 377 -1.91 -4.35 -23.72
CA ASP A 377 -1.16 -3.40 -24.56
C ASP A 377 0.13 -4.00 -25.16
N GLY A 378 0.26 -5.32 -25.16
CA GLY A 378 1.47 -6.02 -25.60
C GLY A 378 2.56 -6.09 -24.52
N ASP A 379 3.73 -6.62 -24.90
CA ASP A 379 4.80 -6.95 -23.96
C ASP A 379 5.37 -5.70 -23.25
N PRO A 380 5.23 -5.58 -21.92
CA PRO A 380 5.78 -4.47 -21.14
C PRO A 380 7.30 -4.29 -21.28
N ALA A 381 8.02 -5.34 -21.67
CA ALA A 381 9.47 -5.26 -21.87
C ALA A 381 9.89 -4.35 -23.02
N ASN A 382 8.97 -4.08 -23.97
CA ASN A 382 9.21 -3.26 -25.16
C ASN A 382 8.86 -1.77 -24.96
N SER A 383 8.25 -1.42 -23.82
CA SER A 383 7.86 -0.04 -23.47
C SER A 383 8.90 0.70 -22.66
#